data_AF-A0A3L8CFG8-F1
#
_entry.id   AF-A0A3L8CFG8-F1
#
_cell.length_a   1.000
_cell.length_b   1.000
_cell.length_c   1.000
_cell.angle_alpha   90.00
_cell.angle_beta   90.00
_cell.angle_gamma   90.00
#
_symmetry.space_group_name_H-M   'P 1'
#
loop_
_entity.id
_entity.type
_entity.pdbx_description
1 polymer ?
#
loop_
_entity_poly.entity_id
_entity_poly.type
_entity_poly.pdbx_seq_one_letter_code
_entity_poly.pdbx_strand_id
1 'polypeptide(L)'
;MNTEFRKPLPGTALDYFDVRAAVEAIQPGAYDSLPYTSRVLAENLVRRCDPATLTDSLKQFIERKRDLDFPWFPARVVCHDILGQTALVDLAGLRDAIALQGGDPAQVNPVVPTQLIVDHSLAVERGGFDP
;
A
#
# COMPACT_ATOMS: atom_id res chain seq x y z
N MET A 1 -5.04 -0.58 13.73
CA MET A 1 -3.76 0.08 13.43
C MET A 1 -2.89 -0.07 14.66
N ASN A 2 -1.62 -0.40 14.47
CA ASN A 2 -0.76 -0.74 15.61
C ASN A 2 -0.44 0.49 16.45
N THR A 3 -0.09 0.26 17.70
CA THR A 3 0.34 1.32 18.64
C THR A 3 1.77 1.10 19.12
N GLU A 4 2.26 -0.13 19.06
CA GLU A 4 3.65 -0.46 19.36
C GLU A 4 4.59 0.24 18.38
N PHE A 5 5.73 0.73 18.89
CA PHE A 5 6.72 1.51 18.14
C PHE A 5 6.23 2.84 17.54
N ARG A 6 4.99 3.28 17.81
CA ARG A 6 4.52 4.61 17.44
C ARG A 6 5.20 5.67 18.32
N LYS A 7 5.82 6.67 17.69
CA LYS A 7 6.53 7.76 18.36
C LYS A 7 6.09 9.12 17.81
N PRO A 8 6.05 10.18 18.64
CA PRO A 8 5.81 11.52 18.15
C PRO A 8 6.96 11.98 17.25
N LEU A 9 6.63 12.64 16.15
CA LEU A 9 7.61 13.27 15.27
C LEU A 9 7.94 14.67 15.82
N PRO A 10 9.19 14.93 16.26
CA PRO A 10 9.54 16.17 16.96
C PRO A 10 9.20 17.43 16.15
N GLY A 11 8.61 18.42 16.82
CA GLY A 11 8.23 19.70 16.20
C GLY A 11 6.95 19.64 15.35
N THR A 12 6.22 18.52 15.38
CA THR A 12 4.95 18.36 14.65
C THR A 12 3.87 17.77 15.56
N ALA A 13 2.61 17.83 15.12
CA ALA A 13 1.51 17.08 15.74
C ALA A 13 1.36 15.66 15.17
N LEU A 14 2.34 15.17 14.41
CA LEU A 14 2.30 13.90 13.72
C LEU A 14 3.06 12.83 14.52
N ASP A 15 2.70 11.58 14.27
CA ASP A 15 3.43 10.42 14.76
C ASP A 15 4.03 9.64 13.60
N TYR A 16 5.06 8.86 13.90
CA TYR A 16 5.64 7.88 12.98
C TYR A 16 5.83 6.54 13.67
N PHE A 17 5.99 5.47 12.90
CA PHE A 17 6.32 4.15 13.42
C PHE A 17 7.83 3.92 13.32
N ASP A 18 8.48 3.69 14.46
CA ASP A 18 9.91 3.45 14.56
C ASP A 18 10.27 2.02 14.15
N VAL A 19 10.43 1.83 12.85
CA VAL A 19 10.80 0.54 12.25
C VAL A 19 12.15 0.04 12.74
N ARG A 20 13.09 0.96 13.05
CA ARG A 20 14.40 0.57 13.59
C ARG A 20 14.20 -0.08 14.94
N ALA A 21 13.47 0.55 15.85
CA ALA A 21 13.17 -0.04 17.14
C ALA A 21 12.49 -1.41 17.01
N ALA A 22 11.54 -1.57 16.09
CA ALA A 22 10.85 -2.84 15.85
C ALA A 22 11.80 -3.96 15.37
N VAL A 23 12.69 -3.65 14.42
CA VAL A 23 13.66 -4.62 13.88
C VAL A 23 14.75 -4.97 14.90
N GLU A 24 15.27 -3.98 15.61
CA GLU A 24 16.33 -4.15 16.62
C GLU A 24 15.84 -4.94 17.84
N ALA A 25 14.56 -4.84 18.18
CA ALA A 25 13.94 -5.66 19.22
C ALA A 25 13.92 -7.16 18.87
N ILE A 26 13.93 -7.51 17.57
CA ILE A 26 13.99 -8.90 17.10
C ILE A 26 15.45 -9.36 17.00
N GLN A 27 16.29 -8.57 16.33
CA GLN A 27 17.71 -8.89 16.13
C GLN A 27 18.55 -7.62 16.16
N PRO A 28 19.38 -7.42 17.20
CA PRO A 28 20.28 -6.26 17.27
C PRO A 28 21.23 -6.17 16.07
N GLY A 29 21.39 -4.96 15.53
CA GLY A 29 22.19 -4.63 14.35
C GLY A 29 21.54 -5.00 13.01
N ALA A 30 20.37 -5.67 13.02
CA ALA A 30 19.76 -6.12 11.77
C ALA A 30 19.27 -4.96 10.90
N TYR A 31 18.80 -3.87 11.48
CA TYR A 31 18.21 -2.77 10.71
C TYR A 31 19.22 -2.16 9.73
N ASP A 32 20.47 -2.02 10.16
CA ASP A 32 21.53 -1.42 9.33
C ASP A 32 21.88 -2.31 8.13
N SER A 33 21.66 -3.62 8.24
CA SER A 33 21.86 -4.57 7.14
C SER A 33 20.70 -4.63 6.13
N LEU A 34 19.53 -4.05 6.46
CA LEU A 34 18.35 -4.10 5.60
C LEU A 34 18.50 -3.19 4.36
N PRO A 35 18.22 -3.70 3.15
CA PRO A 35 18.04 -2.86 1.97
C PRO A 35 16.97 -1.80 2.21
N TYR A 36 17.12 -0.64 1.58
CA TYR A 36 16.18 0.47 1.78
C TYR A 36 14.74 0.10 1.40
N THR A 37 14.56 -0.72 0.37
CA THR A 37 13.26 -1.27 -0.03
C THR A 37 12.62 -2.08 1.10
N SER A 38 13.37 -2.96 1.76
CA SER A 38 12.89 -3.71 2.92
C SER A 38 12.52 -2.81 4.10
N ARG A 39 13.20 -1.67 4.29
CA ARG A 39 12.83 -0.70 5.34
C ARG A 39 11.47 -0.07 5.09
N VAL A 40 11.16 0.25 3.83
CA VAL A 40 9.84 0.77 3.42
C VAL A 40 8.76 -0.30 3.60
N LEU A 41 9.03 -1.56 3.22
CA LEU A 41 8.11 -2.66 3.40
C LEU A 41 7.86 -2.99 4.88
N ALA A 42 8.92 -2.98 5.69
CA ALA A 42 8.85 -3.20 7.13
C ALA A 42 8.05 -2.12 7.85
N GLU A 43 8.15 -0.84 7.46
CA GLU A 43 7.30 0.24 8.01
C GLU A 43 5.82 -0.08 7.92
N ASN A 44 5.41 -0.57 6.76
CA ASN A 44 4.02 -0.85 6.51
C ASN A 44 3.50 -2.00 7.36
N LEU A 45 4.33 -3.02 7.58
CA LEU A 45 4.03 -4.09 8.51
C LEU A 45 3.91 -3.55 9.94
N VAL A 46 4.90 -2.81 10.42
CA VAL A 46 4.90 -2.24 11.77
C VAL A 46 3.65 -1.39 12.00
N ARG A 47 3.20 -0.63 11.00
CA ARG A 47 2.01 0.22 11.09
C ARG A 47 0.68 -0.53 10.96
N ARG A 48 0.56 -1.52 10.08
CA ARG A 48 -0.75 -2.10 9.66
C ARG A 48 -0.91 -3.61 9.78
N CYS A 49 0.17 -4.37 9.89
CA CYS A 49 0.09 -5.83 10.03
C CYS A 49 -0.59 -6.21 11.36
N ASP A 50 -1.25 -7.36 11.41
CA ASP A 50 -1.74 -7.91 12.67
C ASP A 50 -0.56 -8.08 13.64
N PRO A 51 -0.60 -7.49 14.85
CA PRO A 51 0.45 -7.63 15.85
C PRO A 51 0.89 -9.07 16.10
N ALA A 52 -0.04 -10.03 16.03
CA ALA A 52 0.26 -11.45 16.23
C ALA A 52 1.22 -12.03 15.18
N THR A 53 1.27 -11.43 13.98
CA THR A 53 2.08 -11.90 12.85
C THR A 53 3.25 -10.97 12.51
N LEU A 54 3.37 -9.84 13.21
CA LEU A 54 4.36 -8.80 12.91
C LEU A 54 5.80 -9.32 13.00
N THR A 55 6.14 -10.01 14.09
CA THR A 55 7.49 -10.54 14.31
C THR A 55 7.91 -11.52 13.22
N ASP A 56 7.05 -12.47 12.87
CA ASP A 56 7.36 -13.49 11.87
C ASP A 56 7.44 -12.91 10.46
N SER A 57 6.63 -11.88 10.18
CA SER A 57 6.70 -11.13 8.92
C SER A 57 7.99 -10.30 8.83
N LEU A 58 8.41 -9.62 9.89
CA LEU A 58 9.66 -8.86 9.94
C LEU A 58 10.90 -9.77 9.79
N LYS A 59 10.85 -10.98 10.36
CA LYS A 59 11.91 -11.99 10.18
C LYS A 59 12.13 -12.36 8.71
N GLN A 60 11.09 -12.32 7.86
CA GLN A 60 11.29 -12.56 6.42
C GLN A 60 12.27 -11.56 5.81
N PHE A 61 12.26 -10.30 6.25
CA PHE A 61 13.23 -9.29 5.80
C PHE A 61 14.59 -9.41 6.48
N ILE A 62 14.60 -9.59 7.80
CA ILE A 62 15.83 -9.68 8.60
C ILE A 62 16.69 -10.86 8.16
N GLU A 63 16.06 -12.02 7.97
CA GLU A 63 16.71 -13.29 7.64
C GLU A 63 16.73 -13.56 6.12
N ARG A 64 16.15 -12.67 5.31
CA ARG A 64 16.02 -12.79 3.84
C ARG A 64 15.32 -14.07 3.38
N LYS A 65 14.24 -14.44 4.08
CA LYS A 65 13.40 -15.61 3.80
C LYS A 65 12.22 -15.26 2.90
N ARG A 66 11.58 -16.30 2.35
CA ARG A 66 10.38 -16.22 1.50
C ARG A 66 9.38 -17.33 1.86
N ASP A 67 9.37 -17.70 3.14
CA ASP A 67 8.64 -18.87 3.62
C ASP A 67 7.21 -18.53 4.06
N LEU A 68 6.95 -17.23 4.26
CA LEU A 68 5.69 -16.70 4.77
C LEU A 68 5.22 -15.52 3.91
N ASP A 69 3.98 -15.58 3.45
CA ASP A 69 3.29 -14.42 2.87
C ASP A 69 2.83 -13.46 3.98
N PHE A 70 2.93 -12.16 3.72
CA PHE A 70 2.53 -11.12 4.67
C PHE A 70 1.78 -9.99 3.95
N PRO A 71 0.92 -9.25 4.66
CA PRO A 71 0.10 -8.22 4.03
C PRO A 71 0.95 -7.00 3.64
N TRP A 72 0.57 -6.38 2.53
CA TRP A 72 1.12 -5.08 2.10
C TRP A 72 -0.01 -4.11 1.79
N PHE A 73 0.07 -2.91 2.35
CA PHE A 73 -0.96 -1.89 2.22
C PHE A 73 -0.40 -0.64 1.52
N PRO A 74 -0.46 -0.52 0.19
CA PRO A 74 0.08 0.63 -0.51
C PRO A 74 -0.59 1.94 -0.04
N ALA A 75 0.16 3.04 -0.06
CA ALA A 75 -0.35 4.34 0.36
C ALA A 75 -1.35 4.95 -0.65
N ARG A 76 -1.25 4.57 -1.92
CA ARG A 76 -2.14 4.99 -3.02
C ARG A 76 -2.08 3.99 -4.16
N VAL A 77 -3.08 4.04 -5.04
CA VAL A 77 -3.12 3.28 -6.30
C VAL A 77 -3.09 4.26 -7.46
N VAL A 78 -2.30 3.93 -8.49
CA VAL A 78 -2.27 4.66 -9.75
C VAL A 78 -2.64 3.67 -10.84
N CYS A 79 -3.76 3.93 -11.51
CA CYS A 79 -4.22 3.14 -12.65
C CYS A 79 -3.95 3.92 -13.92
N HIS A 80 -3.39 3.27 -14.93
CA HIS A 80 -3.45 3.79 -16.29
C HIS A 80 -4.84 3.51 -16.89
N ASP A 81 -5.21 4.22 -17.95
CA ASP A 81 -6.52 4.20 -18.60
C ASP A 81 -7.19 2.83 -18.74
N ILE A 82 -6.61 1.89 -19.48
CA ILE A 82 -7.26 0.61 -19.84
C ILE A 82 -7.59 -0.21 -18.58
N LEU A 83 -6.60 -0.43 -17.71
CA LEU A 83 -6.80 -1.22 -16.49
C LEU A 83 -7.58 -0.44 -15.41
N GLY A 84 -7.50 0.89 -15.44
CA GLY A 84 -8.28 1.74 -14.57
C GLY A 84 -9.76 1.76 -14.93
N GLN A 85 -10.09 1.70 -16.22
CA GLN A 85 -11.47 1.61 -16.69
C GLN A 85 -12.10 0.29 -16.26
N THR A 86 -11.40 -0.84 -16.40
CA THR A 86 -11.91 -2.15 -15.93
C THR A 86 -12.15 -2.13 -14.42
N ALA A 87 -11.25 -1.55 -13.63
CA ALA A 87 -11.44 -1.42 -12.19
C ALA A 87 -12.64 -0.54 -11.81
N LEU A 88 -12.95 0.50 -12.59
CA LEU A 88 -14.14 1.33 -12.39
C LEU A 88 -15.43 0.60 -12.76
N VAL A 89 -15.41 -0.25 -13.79
CA VAL A 89 -16.54 -1.12 -14.15
C VAL A 89 -16.81 -2.12 -13.04
N ASP A 90 -15.76 -2.73 -12.47
CA ASP A 90 -15.90 -3.64 -11.32
C ASP A 90 -16.50 -2.91 -10.11
N LEU A 91 -16.03 -1.68 -9.83
CA LEU A 91 -16.58 -0.86 -8.74
C LEU A 91 -18.08 -0.57 -8.95
N ALA A 92 -18.50 -0.27 -10.19
CA ALA A 92 -19.91 -0.07 -10.52
C ALA A 92 -20.72 -1.35 -10.33
N GLY A 93 -20.21 -2.50 -10.79
CA GLY A 93 -20.86 -3.80 -10.60
C GLY A 93 -21.02 -4.18 -9.12
N LEU A 94 -20.00 -3.89 -8.29
CA LEU A 94 -20.08 -4.09 -6.84
C LEU A 94 -21.15 -3.20 -6.19
N ARG A 95 -21.29 -1.95 -6.64
CA ARG A 95 -22.34 -1.04 -6.17
C ARG A 95 -23.74 -1.56 -6.52
N ASP A 96 -23.93 -2.03 -7.74
CA ASP A 96 -25.20 -2.63 -8.17
C ASP A 96 -25.53 -3.87 -7.35
N ALA A 97 -24.53 -4.74 -7.10
CA ALA A 97 -24.72 -5.94 -6.28
C ALA A 97 -25.13 -5.63 -4.84
N ILE A 98 -24.51 -4.60 -4.22
CA ILE A 98 -24.88 -4.15 -2.87
C ILE A 98 -26.29 -3.55 -2.85
N ALA A 99 -26.66 -2.74 -3.85
CA ALA A 99 -28.00 -2.18 -3.97
C ALA A 99 -29.08 -3.26 -4.06
N LEU A 100 -28.84 -4.29 -4.89
CA LEU A 100 -29.77 -5.42 -5.07
C LEU A 100 -29.98 -6.22 -3.79
N GLN A 101 -28.98 -6.25 -2.91
CA GLN A 101 -29.08 -6.89 -1.59
C GLN A 101 -29.66 -5.97 -0.50
N GLY A 102 -30.10 -4.76 -0.86
CA GLY A 102 -30.68 -3.77 0.07
C GLY A 102 -29.66 -3.02 0.92
N GLY A 103 -28.37 -3.12 0.59
CA GLY A 103 -27.31 -2.34 1.24
C GLY A 103 -27.13 -0.94 0.64
N ASP A 104 -26.27 -0.14 1.25
CA ASP A 104 -25.90 1.20 0.76
C ASP A 104 -24.72 1.13 -0.23
N PRO A 105 -24.93 1.38 -1.54
CA PRO A 105 -23.87 1.34 -2.54
C PRO A 105 -22.79 2.41 -2.33
N ALA A 106 -23.12 3.50 -1.63
CA ALA A 106 -22.17 4.56 -1.31
C ALA A 106 -21.08 4.10 -0.32
N GLN A 107 -21.20 2.91 0.29
CA GLN A 107 -20.13 2.31 1.08
C GLN A 107 -19.05 1.64 0.23
N VAL A 108 -19.32 1.36 -1.06
CA VAL A 108 -18.36 0.76 -1.97
C VAL A 108 -17.50 1.86 -2.60
N ASN A 109 -16.31 2.09 -2.03
CA ASN A 109 -15.33 3.06 -2.50
C ASN A 109 -13.90 2.54 -2.34
N PRO A 110 -12.94 3.06 -3.14
CA PRO A 110 -11.52 2.83 -2.89
C PRO A 110 -11.11 3.29 -1.48
N VAL A 111 -10.42 2.41 -0.74
CA VAL A 111 -9.99 2.66 0.65
C VAL A 111 -8.67 3.42 0.77
N VAL A 112 -7.98 3.61 -0.34
CA VAL A 112 -6.76 4.43 -0.46
C VAL A 112 -6.91 5.41 -1.61
N PRO A 113 -6.22 6.57 -1.57
CA PRO A 113 -6.21 7.51 -2.68
C PRO A 113 -5.91 6.79 -3.99
N THR A 114 -6.78 6.99 -4.98
CA THR A 114 -6.70 6.32 -6.27
C THR A 114 -6.70 7.37 -7.37
N GLN A 115 -5.77 7.27 -8.31
CA GLN A 115 -5.63 8.19 -9.44
C GLN A 115 -5.71 7.42 -10.75
N LEU A 116 -6.57 7.89 -11.66
CA LEU A 116 -6.63 7.42 -13.04
C LEU A 116 -5.82 8.37 -13.92
N ILE A 117 -4.84 7.82 -14.64
CA ILE A 117 -4.06 8.55 -15.63
C ILE A 117 -4.53 8.12 -17.02
N VAL A 118 -4.96 9.09 -17.82
CA VAL A 118 -5.35 8.87 -19.23
C VAL A 118 -4.24 9.38 -20.13
N ASP A 119 -3.39 8.46 -20.56
CA ASP A 119 -2.16 8.74 -21.29
C ASP A 119 -1.90 7.80 -22.49
N HIS A 120 -2.54 6.62 -22.55
CA HIS A 120 -2.38 5.66 -23.66
C HIS A 120 -3.54 5.72 -24.68
N SER A 121 -4.49 6.63 -24.48
CA SER A 121 -5.69 6.74 -25.30
C SER A 121 -5.54 7.68 -26.51
N LEU A 122 -4.41 8.36 -26.65
CA LEU A 122 -4.13 9.27 -27.77
C LEU A 122 -3.18 8.61 -28.78
N ALA A 123 -3.60 8.59 -30.05
CA ALA A 123 -2.74 8.22 -31.17
C ALA A 123 -2.23 9.48 -31.87
N VAL A 124 -0.98 9.45 -32.33
CA VAL A 124 -0.44 10.53 -33.19
C VAL A 124 -0.92 10.29 -34.62
N GLU A 125 -1.97 11.01 -35.04
CA GLU A 125 -2.53 10.89 -36.39
C GLU A 125 -1.79 11.77 -37.42
N ARG A 126 -1.21 12.89 -36.98
CA ARG A 126 -0.44 13.84 -37.79
C ARG A 126 0.79 14.30 -37.02
N GLY A 127 1.97 14.08 -37.58
CA GLY A 127 3.23 14.63 -37.08
C GLY A 127 3.41 16.07 -37.57
N GLY A 128 4.22 16.90 -36.89
CA GLY A 128 4.35 18.33 -37.20
C GLY A 128 4.88 18.72 -38.59
N PHE A 129 5.23 17.76 -39.44
CA PHE A 129 5.66 17.97 -40.83
C PHE A 129 4.73 17.28 -41.85
N ASP A 130 3.59 16.76 -41.40
CA ASP A 130 2.57 16.18 -42.28
C ASP A 130 1.90 17.33 -43.05
N PRO A 131 2.01 17.38 -44.40
CA PRO A 131 1.56 18.51 -45.21
C PRO A 131 0.04 18.77 -45.19
#